data_AF-A0A967IF32-F1
#
_entry.id   AF-A0A967IF32-F1
#
_cell.length_a   1.000
_cell.length_b   1.000
_cell.length_c   1.000
_cell.angle_alpha   90.00
_cell.angle_beta   90.00
_cell.angle_gamma   90.00
#
_symmetry.space_group_name_H-M   'P 1'
#
loop_
_entity.id
_entity.type
_entity.pdbx_description
1 polymer ?
#
loop_
_entity_poly.entity_id
_entity_poly.type
_entity_poly.pdbx_seq_one_letter_code
_entity_poly.pdbx_strand_id
1 'polypeptide(L)'
;IITDGPGTPPSPAMMKSYMIAHPTYLTGVAAGDTLPSNDQGYGQPTVGLLFDGTLKYIHDQQTIFDNSGEDWTWIGAAADPTKPVRIVLAYTDQAGAIGVSPQVNDLNLTVVVDDSDTYLGNEFSGEWSVTGGAP
;
A
#
# COMPACT_ATOMS: atom_id res chain seq x y z
N ILE A 1 -9.10 5.86 -12.20
CA ILE A 1 -8.91 7.23 -12.75
C ILE A 1 -7.66 7.76 -12.09
N ILE A 2 -6.66 8.17 -12.87
CA ILE A 2 -5.49 8.89 -12.36
C ILE A 2 -5.98 10.30 -12.03
N THR A 3 -5.85 10.73 -10.78
CA THR A 3 -6.41 12.02 -10.32
C THR A 3 -5.44 13.18 -10.50
N ASP A 4 -4.18 12.92 -10.88
CA ASP A 4 -3.30 13.95 -11.44
C ASP A 4 -3.66 14.23 -12.91
N GLY A 5 -3.55 15.48 -13.33
CA GLY A 5 -3.74 15.82 -14.74
C GLY A 5 -2.62 15.20 -15.59
N PRO A 6 -2.88 14.82 -16.85
CA PRO A 6 -1.86 14.25 -17.72
C PRO A 6 -0.63 15.19 -17.80
N GLY A 7 0.54 14.70 -17.39
CA GLY A 7 1.81 15.42 -17.47
C GLY A 7 2.44 15.83 -16.14
N THR A 8 1.80 15.56 -14.99
CA THR A 8 2.46 15.73 -13.69
C THR A 8 3.35 14.51 -13.41
N PRO A 9 4.66 14.67 -13.15
CA PRO A 9 5.48 13.55 -12.75
C PRO A 9 5.00 13.01 -11.40
N PRO A 10 4.90 11.69 -11.22
CA PRO A 10 4.47 11.11 -9.96
C PRO A 10 5.45 11.42 -8.84
N SER A 11 4.96 11.58 -7.61
CA SER A 11 5.81 11.75 -6.45
C SER A 11 6.66 10.50 -6.17
N PRO A 12 7.79 10.62 -5.46
CA PRO A 12 8.58 9.46 -5.03
C PRO A 12 7.76 8.46 -4.20
N ALA A 13 6.84 8.94 -3.36
CA ALA A 13 5.94 8.10 -2.58
C ALA A 13 4.97 7.33 -3.48
N MET A 14 4.40 7.98 -4.50
CA MET A 14 3.55 7.32 -5.51
C MET A 14 4.35 6.25 -6.25
N MET A 15 5.55 6.57 -6.76
CA MET A 15 6.37 5.60 -7.49
C MET A 15 6.66 4.36 -6.65
N LYS A 16 6.93 4.54 -5.35
CA LYS A 16 7.12 3.45 -4.40
C LYS A 16 5.84 2.62 -4.20
N SER A 17 4.70 3.26 -3.92
CA SER A 17 3.44 2.54 -3.71
C SER A 17 3.02 1.78 -4.96
N TYR A 18 3.21 2.37 -6.15
CA TYR A 18 2.91 1.73 -7.42
C TYR A 18 3.75 0.48 -7.66
N MET A 19 5.05 0.50 -7.34
CA MET A 19 5.89 -0.69 -7.45
C MET A 19 5.48 -1.79 -6.46
N ILE A 20 5.16 -1.41 -5.22
CA ILE A 20 4.76 -2.36 -4.16
C ILE A 20 3.38 -2.97 -4.45
N ALA A 21 2.46 -2.23 -5.07
CA ALA A 21 1.10 -2.69 -5.37
C ALA A 21 1.04 -3.76 -6.48
N HIS A 22 2.16 -4.05 -7.15
CA HIS A 22 2.21 -5.03 -8.24
C HIS A 22 3.27 -6.12 -8.02
N PRO A 23 3.24 -6.83 -6.88
CA PRO A 23 4.23 -7.87 -6.60
C PRO A 23 3.82 -9.21 -7.22
N THR A 24 4.83 -10.03 -7.44
CA THR A 24 4.74 -11.49 -7.51
C THR A 24 5.27 -12.04 -6.20
N TYR A 25 4.45 -12.81 -5.47
CA TYR A 25 4.88 -13.48 -4.24
C TYR A 25 5.94 -14.55 -4.56
N LEU A 26 7.02 -14.58 -3.78
CA LEU A 26 8.14 -15.48 -4.02
C LEU A 26 7.99 -16.73 -3.14
N THR A 27 8.33 -17.88 -3.71
CA THR A 27 8.39 -19.16 -3.00
C THR A 27 9.75 -19.81 -3.22
N GLY A 28 10.21 -20.63 -2.28
CA GLY A 28 11.49 -21.33 -2.35
C GLY A 28 12.41 -21.01 -1.18
N VAL A 29 13.73 -21.20 -1.38
CA VAL A 29 14.73 -20.95 -0.33
C VAL A 29 14.83 -19.45 -0.04
N ALA A 30 14.71 -19.08 1.24
CA ALA A 30 14.66 -17.68 1.68
C ALA A 30 13.50 -16.89 1.03
N ALA A 31 12.33 -17.52 0.92
CA ALA A 31 11.07 -16.92 0.49
C ALA A 31 9.90 -17.77 1.01
N GLY A 32 8.65 -17.39 0.67
CA GLY A 32 7.46 -18.16 1.04
C GLY A 32 7.04 -18.02 2.51
N ASP A 33 7.51 -16.97 3.19
CA ASP A 33 7.10 -16.56 4.53
C ASP A 33 5.93 -15.56 4.51
N THR A 34 5.50 -15.11 5.68
CA THR A 34 4.45 -14.10 5.83
C THR A 34 4.98 -12.72 5.45
N LEU A 35 4.22 -11.99 4.62
CA LEU A 35 4.53 -10.61 4.28
C LEU A 35 4.20 -9.65 5.44
N PRO A 36 4.81 -8.45 5.52
CA PRO A 36 6.07 -8.12 4.89
C PRO A 36 7.22 -9.00 5.40
N SER A 37 8.13 -9.34 4.50
CA SER A 37 9.26 -10.23 4.77
C SER A 37 10.60 -9.50 4.69
N ASN A 38 11.57 -9.91 5.51
CA ASN A 38 12.95 -9.44 5.37
C ASN A 38 13.68 -10.07 4.17
N ASP A 39 13.22 -11.23 3.69
CA ASP A 39 13.88 -11.96 2.61
C ASP A 39 13.32 -11.57 1.23
N GLN A 40 12.04 -11.21 1.14
CA GLN A 40 11.37 -10.87 -0.12
C GLN A 40 10.65 -9.51 -0.13
N GLY A 41 10.65 -8.76 0.96
CA GLY A 41 9.90 -7.51 1.08
C GLY A 41 8.39 -7.78 0.97
N TYR A 42 7.74 -7.15 -0.01
CA TYR A 42 6.34 -7.41 -0.38
C TYR A 42 6.20 -8.32 -1.60
N GLY A 43 7.30 -8.92 -2.06
CA GLY A 43 7.41 -9.69 -3.30
C GLY A 43 8.12 -8.91 -4.42
N GLN A 44 8.21 -9.52 -5.60
CA GLN A 44 8.95 -8.98 -6.74
C GLN A 44 8.05 -8.11 -7.65
N PRO A 45 8.35 -6.80 -7.80
CA PRO A 45 7.62 -5.94 -8.74
C PRO A 45 7.73 -6.47 -10.17
N THR A 46 6.59 -6.66 -10.84
CA THR A 46 6.55 -7.25 -12.18
C THR A 46 5.95 -6.28 -13.19
N VAL A 47 6.75 -5.85 -14.17
CA VAL A 47 6.38 -4.83 -15.19
C VAL A 47 5.06 -5.17 -15.91
N GLY A 48 4.78 -6.46 -16.14
CA GLY A 48 3.53 -6.89 -16.75
C GLY A 48 2.29 -6.53 -15.93
N LEU A 49 2.34 -6.65 -14.60
CA LEU A 49 1.26 -6.24 -13.72
C LEU A 49 1.19 -4.72 -13.58
N LEU A 50 2.35 -4.05 -13.56
CA LEU A 50 2.42 -2.58 -13.48
C LEU A 50 1.65 -1.90 -14.62
N PHE A 51 1.72 -2.43 -15.83
CA PHE A 51 1.12 -1.81 -17.02
C PHE A 51 -0.04 -2.61 -17.63
N ASP A 52 -0.65 -3.51 -16.84
CA ASP A 52 -1.82 -4.24 -17.29
C ASP A 52 -3.05 -3.32 -17.47
N GLY A 53 -4.09 -3.85 -18.13
CA GLY A 53 -5.34 -3.15 -18.34
C GLY A 53 -6.28 -3.10 -17.13
N THR A 54 -5.88 -3.63 -15.97
CA THR A 54 -6.71 -3.60 -14.77
C THR A 54 -6.86 -2.15 -14.29
N LEU A 55 -8.08 -1.75 -13.95
CA LEU A 55 -8.37 -0.40 -13.46
C LEU A 55 -7.63 -0.14 -12.15
N LYS A 56 -6.94 1.00 -12.09
CA LYS A 56 -6.18 1.46 -10.94
C LYS A 56 -6.73 2.80 -10.47
N TYR A 57 -6.80 2.97 -9.15
CA TYR A 57 -7.04 4.24 -8.50
C TYR A 57 -5.71 4.73 -7.92
N ILE A 58 -5.33 5.97 -8.21
CA ILE A 58 -4.08 6.58 -7.76
C ILE A 58 -4.46 7.87 -7.05
N HIS A 59 -3.92 8.06 -5.85
CA HIS A 59 -4.08 9.26 -5.03
C HIS A 59 -2.69 9.78 -4.67
N ASP A 60 -2.20 10.76 -5.42
CA ASP A 60 -0.84 11.28 -5.26
C ASP A 60 -0.85 12.70 -4.66
N GLN A 61 -0.40 12.81 -3.41
CA GLN A 61 -0.23 14.08 -2.68
C GLN A 61 -1.44 15.05 -2.68
N GLN A 62 -2.67 14.53 -2.85
CA GLN A 62 -3.87 15.38 -2.86
C GLN A 62 -4.45 15.62 -1.47
N THR A 63 -4.04 14.83 -0.48
CA THR A 63 -4.42 15.00 0.93
C THR A 63 -3.20 15.40 1.73
N ILE A 64 -3.36 16.43 2.55
CA ILE A 64 -2.36 16.86 3.52
C ILE A 64 -2.92 16.55 4.89
N PHE A 65 -2.14 15.83 5.69
CA PHE A 65 -2.37 15.72 7.12
C PHE A 65 -1.40 16.65 7.83
N ASP A 66 -1.91 17.62 8.56
CA ASP A 66 -1.10 18.59 9.31
C ASP A 66 -1.28 18.46 10.83
N ASN A 67 -2.21 17.62 11.28
CA ASN A 67 -2.45 17.33 12.69
C ASN A 67 -2.67 15.83 12.95
N SER A 68 -2.37 15.37 14.17
CA SER A 68 -2.71 14.01 14.60
C SER A 68 -4.22 13.83 14.77
N GLY A 69 -4.72 12.65 14.37
CA GLY A 69 -6.15 12.31 14.43
C GLY A 69 -6.96 12.74 13.21
N GLU A 70 -6.30 13.23 12.17
CA GLU A 70 -6.94 13.47 10.88
C GLU A 70 -7.03 12.18 10.08
N ASP A 71 -8.19 11.99 9.45
CA ASP A 71 -8.49 10.83 8.62
C ASP A 71 -8.87 11.27 7.20
N TRP A 72 -8.53 10.44 6.23
CA TRP A 72 -9.03 10.56 4.86
C TRP A 72 -9.60 9.23 4.40
N THR A 73 -10.85 9.27 3.92
CA THR A 73 -11.58 8.08 3.50
C THR A 73 -11.85 8.14 2.00
N TRP A 74 -11.54 7.03 1.33
CA TRP A 74 -11.96 6.78 -0.04
C TRP A 74 -12.90 5.58 -0.06
N ILE A 75 -14.02 5.73 -0.78
CA ILE A 75 -15.02 4.69 -0.96
C ILE A 75 -15.02 4.29 -2.44
N GLY A 76 -14.89 2.99 -2.69
CA GLY A 76 -14.88 2.43 -4.03
C GLY A 76 -15.24 0.96 -4.04
N ALA A 77 -15.25 0.38 -5.23
CA ALA A 77 -15.52 -1.04 -5.44
C ALA A 77 -14.42 -1.66 -6.29
N ALA A 78 -14.16 -2.96 -6.08
CA ALA A 78 -13.30 -3.72 -6.97
C ALA A 78 -13.90 -3.72 -8.38
N ALA A 79 -13.11 -3.30 -9.37
CA ALA A 79 -13.56 -3.28 -10.77
C ALA A 79 -13.83 -4.68 -11.32
N ASP A 80 -13.12 -5.68 -10.83
CA ASP A 80 -13.28 -7.09 -11.15
C ASP A 80 -13.13 -7.90 -9.85
N PRO A 81 -14.22 -8.44 -9.29
CA PRO A 81 -14.18 -9.18 -8.03
C PRO A 81 -13.49 -10.54 -8.17
N THR A 82 -13.18 -10.99 -9.39
CA THR A 82 -12.43 -12.24 -9.62
C THR A 82 -10.92 -12.06 -9.51
N LYS A 83 -10.45 -10.80 -9.37
CA LYS A 83 -9.04 -10.47 -9.26
C LYS A 83 -8.68 -10.03 -7.84
N PRO A 84 -7.41 -10.23 -7.41
CA PRO A 84 -6.93 -9.70 -6.14
C PRO A 84 -7.04 -8.18 -6.08
N VAL A 85 -7.52 -7.66 -4.95
CA VAL A 85 -7.47 -6.23 -4.62
C VAL A 85 -6.17 -5.95 -3.85
N ARG A 86 -5.46 -4.88 -4.23
CA ARG A 86 -4.22 -4.47 -3.58
C ARG A 86 -4.28 -2.98 -3.27
N ILE A 87 -4.04 -2.63 -2.02
CA ILE A 87 -4.09 -1.27 -1.51
C ILE A 87 -2.77 -1.00 -0.79
N VAL A 88 -2.11 0.09 -1.15
CA VAL A 88 -0.80 0.44 -0.60
C VAL A 88 -0.81 1.92 -0.21
N LEU A 89 -0.45 2.18 1.04
CA LEU A 89 -0.15 3.52 1.54
C LEU A 89 1.37 3.71 1.55
N ALA A 90 1.84 4.81 0.97
CA ALA A 90 3.21 5.27 1.13
C ALA A 90 3.22 6.79 1.27
N TYR A 91 4.08 7.29 2.14
CA TYR A 91 4.26 8.72 2.38
C TYR A 91 5.75 9.05 2.45
N THR A 92 6.10 10.30 2.13
CA THR A 92 7.43 10.84 2.38
C THR A 92 7.44 11.45 3.76
N ASP A 93 8.06 10.76 4.70
CA ASP A 93 8.15 11.21 6.09
C ASP A 93 9.15 12.37 6.26
N GLN A 94 8.99 13.12 7.36
CA GLN A 94 9.98 14.07 7.81
C GLN A 94 11.26 13.33 8.21
N ALA A 95 12.42 13.96 7.99
CA ALA A 95 13.69 13.40 8.42
C ALA A 95 13.71 13.22 9.95
N GLY A 96 13.87 11.97 10.40
CA GLY A 96 14.03 11.61 11.80
C GLY A 96 15.31 12.13 12.43
N ALA A 97 15.32 12.22 13.76
CA ALA A 97 16.52 12.57 14.50
C ALA A 97 17.53 11.41 14.50
N ILE A 98 18.83 11.73 14.56
CA ILE A 98 19.90 10.73 14.58
C ILE A 98 19.84 9.95 15.90
N GLY A 99 19.86 8.61 15.81
CA GLY A 99 19.93 7.74 16.98
C GLY A 99 18.57 7.39 17.61
N VAL A 100 17.46 7.78 17.00
CA VAL A 100 16.10 7.34 17.36
C VAL A 100 15.46 6.58 16.19
N SER A 101 14.22 6.11 16.36
CA SER A 101 13.43 5.58 15.24
C SER A 101 13.40 6.63 14.12
N PRO A 102 13.66 6.25 12.87
CA PRO A 102 13.68 7.21 11.75
C PRO A 102 12.30 7.75 11.42
N GLN A 103 11.23 7.07 11.86
CA GLN A 103 9.84 7.49 11.67
C GLN A 103 9.50 8.66 12.59
N VAL A 104 8.98 9.75 11.99
CA VAL A 104 8.48 10.94 12.69
C VAL A 104 6.96 10.95 12.70
N ASN A 105 6.33 10.71 11.56
CA ASN A 105 4.87 10.63 11.45
C ASN A 105 4.42 9.18 11.35
N ASP A 106 3.27 8.88 11.97
CA ASP A 106 2.69 7.54 11.96
C ASP A 106 1.31 7.57 11.30
N LEU A 107 1.24 7.04 10.08
CA LEU A 107 0.02 6.97 9.29
C LEU A 107 -0.43 5.51 9.19
N ASN A 108 -1.68 5.29 9.53
CA ASN A 108 -2.30 3.96 9.52
C ASN A 108 -3.18 3.77 8.30
N LEU A 109 -3.06 2.59 7.67
CA LEU A 109 -3.97 2.15 6.62
C LEU A 109 -5.02 1.22 7.23
N THR A 110 -6.29 1.57 7.04
CA THR A 110 -7.43 0.71 7.38
C THR A 110 -8.29 0.51 6.15
N VAL A 111 -8.64 -0.75 5.86
CA VAL A 111 -9.52 -1.12 4.76
C VAL A 111 -10.71 -1.88 5.34
N VAL A 112 -11.92 -1.41 5.02
CA VAL A 112 -13.17 -2.06 5.41
C VAL A 112 -13.84 -2.63 4.17
N VAL A 113 -14.17 -3.92 4.20
CA VAL A 113 -14.87 -4.63 3.13
C VAL A 113 -16.25 -5.06 3.63
N ASP A 114 -17.28 -4.78 2.83
CA ASP A 114 -18.69 -5.14 3.08
C ASP A 114 -19.21 -4.76 4.49
N ASP A 115 -18.68 -3.67 5.05
CA ASP A 115 -18.99 -3.16 6.40
C ASP A 115 -18.72 -4.13 7.57
N SER A 116 -18.04 -5.26 7.34
CA SER A 116 -17.79 -6.29 8.35
C SER A 116 -16.32 -6.63 8.56
N ASP A 117 -15.54 -6.69 7.48
CA ASP A 117 -14.16 -7.16 7.54
C ASP A 117 -13.20 -5.98 7.52
N THR A 118 -12.42 -5.83 8.60
CA THR A 118 -11.40 -4.79 8.73
C THR A 118 -10.02 -5.39 8.56
N TYR A 119 -9.26 -4.85 7.60
CA TYR A 119 -7.87 -5.17 7.34
C TYR A 119 -6.99 -3.97 7.68
N LEU A 120 -5.97 -4.18 8.50
CA LEU A 120 -4.97 -3.18 8.82
C LEU A 120 -3.76 -3.31 7.89
N GLY A 121 -3.07 -2.20 7.67
CA GLY A 121 -1.82 -2.20 6.93
C GLY A 121 -0.81 -3.16 7.55
N ASN A 122 -0.12 -3.94 6.72
CA ASN A 122 0.94 -4.86 7.13
C ASN A 122 0.52 -6.06 7.99
N GLU A 123 -0.77 -6.34 8.12
CA GLU A 123 -1.28 -7.55 8.77
C GLU A 123 -1.57 -8.66 7.75
N PHE A 124 -0.68 -9.65 7.66
CA PHE A 124 -0.78 -10.75 6.70
C PHE A 124 -0.65 -12.14 7.33
N SER A 125 -1.14 -13.15 6.60
CA SER A 125 -0.80 -14.55 6.77
C SER A 125 -0.37 -15.11 5.41
N GLY A 126 0.91 -15.44 5.27
CA GLY A 126 1.49 -15.71 3.96
C GLY A 126 1.44 -14.47 3.05
N GLU A 127 0.87 -14.61 1.86
CA GLU A 127 0.74 -13.54 0.87
C GLU A 127 -0.53 -12.67 1.03
N TRP A 128 -1.48 -13.10 1.89
CA TRP A 128 -2.82 -12.49 1.99
C TRP A 128 -3.00 -11.70 3.28
N SER A 129 -3.65 -10.55 3.19
CA SER A 129 -4.05 -9.78 4.37
C SER A 129 -5.08 -10.55 5.18
N VAL A 130 -5.02 -10.41 6.51
CA VAL A 130 -5.96 -11.03 7.44
C VAL A 130 -6.66 -9.98 8.29
N THR A 131 -7.85 -10.29 8.77
CA THR A 131 -8.59 -9.42 9.69
C THR A 131 -8.01 -9.47 11.10
N GLY A 132 -8.13 -8.37 11.85
CA GLY A 132 -7.59 -8.23 13.20
C GLY A 132 -6.30 -7.40 13.22
N GLY A 133 -5.50 -7.57 14.27
CA GLY A 133 -4.26 -6.79 14.49
C GLY A 133 -4.46 -5.58 15.42
N ALA A 134 -3.43 -4.75 15.53
CA ALA A 134 -3.46 -3.48 16.26
C ALA A 134 -2.86 -2.39 15.37
N PRO A 135 -3.50 -1.20 15.27
CA PRO A 135 -2.92 -0.06 14.57
C PRO A 135 -1.71 0.51 15.32
#